data_AF-A0A482WET3-F1
#
_entry.id   AF-A0A482WET3-F1
#
_cell.length_a   1.000
_cell.length_b   1.000
_cell.length_c   1.000
_cell.angle_alpha   90.00
_cell.angle_beta   90.00
_cell.angle_gamma   90.00
#
_symmetry.space_group_name_H-M   'P 1'
#
loop_
_entity.id
_entity.type
_entity.pdbx_description
1 polymer ?
#
loop_
_entity_poly.entity_id
_entity_poly.type
_entity_poly.pdbx_seq_one_letter_code
_entity_poly.pdbx_strand_id
1 'polypeptide(L)'
;MSFIVNYIVDTYTDVMENRSDPRVKDWPLMSGPGPTLAIVLVYAFCVKVVGPKLMEKRKPFQLKNTLIIYNLIQVIFSSWLFYEAIVAGWFNGYSFRCQPVDYSTSPKAMRTAAGCWWYFFSKFTEFFDTIFFVMRKKNEQVSRLHVIHHGVMPLSTWFGVKFTPANGKASHAYQQPEKSMEASYTAHDSLKNRAAYVNKEK
;
A
#
# COMPACT_ATOMS: atom_id res chain seq x y z
N MET A 1 21.54 22.97 1.63
CA MET A 1 20.88 21.96 0.77
C MET A 1 21.13 20.53 1.27
N SER A 2 22.38 20.13 1.57
CA SER A 2 22.71 18.79 2.11
C SER A 2 21.94 18.42 3.40
N PHE A 3 21.79 19.35 4.35
CA PHE A 3 21.05 19.08 5.59
C PHE A 3 19.57 18.68 5.38
N ILE A 4 18.85 19.41 4.52
CA ILE A 4 17.43 19.12 4.25
C ILE A 4 17.28 17.79 3.52
N VAL A 5 18.17 17.52 2.56
CA VAL A 5 18.16 16.26 1.81
C VAL A 5 18.45 15.08 2.73
N ASN A 6 19.48 15.17 3.58
CA ASN A 6 19.80 14.12 4.54
C ASN A 6 18.65 13.93 5.53
N TYR A 7 18.07 15.01 6.07
CA TYR A 7 16.92 14.92 6.97
C TYR A 7 15.71 14.20 6.32
N ILE A 8 15.41 14.48 5.05
CA ILE A 8 14.34 13.81 4.32
C ILE A 8 14.66 12.33 4.10
N VAL A 9 15.89 12.01 3.71
CA VAL A 9 16.34 10.63 3.47
C VAL A 9 16.33 9.83 4.78
N ASP A 10 16.83 10.40 5.87
CA ASP A 10 16.85 9.78 7.19
C ASP A 10 15.42 9.55 7.72
N THR A 11 14.53 10.52 7.53
CA THR A 11 13.12 10.36 7.92
C THR A 11 12.43 9.30 7.06
N TYR A 12 12.68 9.29 5.75
CA TYR A 12 12.10 8.30 4.85
C TYR A 12 12.58 6.89 5.20
N THR A 13 13.88 6.70 5.42
CA THR A 13 14.46 5.41 5.81
C THR A 13 13.93 4.95 7.17
N ASP A 14 13.84 5.83 8.18
CA ASP A 14 13.25 5.47 9.47
C ASP A 14 11.79 5.00 9.36
N VAL A 15 10.96 5.73 8.61
CA VAL A 15 9.56 5.37 8.40
C VAL A 15 9.44 4.02 7.68
N MET A 16 10.29 3.78 6.68
CA MET A 16 10.21 2.58 5.85
C MET A 16 10.83 1.35 6.52
N GLU A 17 11.87 1.50 7.33
CA GLU A 17 12.61 0.39 7.94
C GLU A 17 12.21 0.11 9.39
N ASN A 18 11.88 1.14 10.17
CA ASN A 18 11.60 1.00 11.61
C ASN A 18 10.11 1.10 11.96
N ARG A 19 9.30 1.77 11.12
CA ARG A 19 7.86 1.98 11.39
C ARG A 19 6.93 1.13 10.54
N SER A 20 7.42 0.49 9.48
CA SER A 20 6.60 -0.35 8.61
C SER A 20 6.42 -1.76 9.17
N ASP A 21 5.40 -2.46 8.69
CA ASP A 21 5.20 -3.86 9.02
C ASP A 21 6.24 -4.74 8.30
N PRO A 22 7.12 -5.45 9.04
CA PRO A 22 8.17 -6.25 8.42
C PRO A 22 7.60 -7.43 7.59
N ARG A 23 6.37 -7.89 7.86
CA ARG A 23 5.76 -9.07 7.21
C ARG A 23 5.50 -8.85 5.72
N VAL A 24 5.33 -7.59 5.31
CA VAL A 24 5.00 -7.22 3.92
C VAL A 24 6.19 -6.61 3.18
N LYS A 25 7.37 -6.52 3.81
CA LYS A 25 8.54 -5.82 3.26
C LYS A 25 8.92 -6.30 1.86
N ASP A 26 8.93 -7.61 1.66
CA ASP A 26 9.39 -8.24 0.42
C ASP A 26 8.24 -8.51 -0.58
N TRP A 27 7.03 -8.02 -0.29
CA TRP A 27 5.89 -8.22 -1.18
C TRP A 27 5.93 -7.25 -2.36
N PRO A 28 5.34 -7.63 -3.52
CA PRO A 28 5.36 -6.76 -4.68
C PRO A 28 4.73 -5.40 -4.38
N LEU A 29 5.40 -4.34 -4.86
CA LEU A 29 5.04 -2.93 -4.66
C LEU A 29 5.11 -2.41 -3.20
N MET A 30 5.64 -3.17 -2.24
CA MET A 30 5.74 -2.77 -0.83
C MET A 30 7.11 -2.19 -0.41
N SER A 31 8.07 -2.11 -1.35
CA SER A 31 9.40 -1.51 -1.10
C SER A 31 9.33 0.00 -0.82
N GLY A 32 8.34 0.69 -1.40
CA GLY A 32 8.12 2.12 -1.27
C GLY A 32 6.85 2.56 -2.01
N PRO A 33 6.38 3.80 -1.79
CA PRO A 33 5.20 4.31 -2.48
C PRO A 33 5.50 4.70 -3.94
N GLY A 34 6.78 4.84 -4.31
CA GLY A 34 7.24 5.29 -5.62
C GLY A 34 6.68 4.47 -6.79
N PRO A 35 6.80 3.12 -6.81
CA PRO A 35 6.21 2.29 -7.86
C PRO A 35 4.69 2.48 -8.01
N THR A 36 3.95 2.52 -6.89
CA THR A 36 2.50 2.76 -6.90
C THR A 36 2.15 4.13 -7.48
N LEU A 37 2.87 5.18 -7.07
CA LEU A 37 2.71 6.53 -7.60
C LEU A 37 2.99 6.58 -9.10
N ALA A 38 4.06 5.93 -9.56
CA ALA A 38 4.39 5.87 -10.98
C ALA A 38 3.27 5.19 -11.78
N ILE A 39 2.74 4.07 -11.30
CA ILE A 39 1.63 3.35 -11.94
C ILE A 39 0.37 4.22 -12.02
N VAL A 40 0.01 4.93 -10.94
CA VAL A 40 -1.16 5.84 -10.90
C VAL A 40 -0.98 7.01 -11.88
N LEU A 41 0.20 7.62 -11.94
CA LEU A 41 0.49 8.72 -12.86
C LEU A 41 0.45 8.26 -14.32
N VAL A 42 1.03 7.10 -14.62
CA VAL A 42 0.97 6.48 -15.95
C VAL A 42 -0.49 6.19 -16.32
N TYR A 43 -1.27 5.61 -15.42
CA TYR A 43 -2.70 5.38 -15.63
C TYR A 43 -3.44 6.69 -15.95
N ALA A 44 -3.28 7.72 -15.12
CA ALA A 44 -3.95 9.01 -15.31
C ALA A 44 -3.58 9.66 -16.65
N PHE A 45 -2.29 9.64 -17.01
CA PHE A 45 -1.80 10.12 -18.30
C PHE A 45 -2.38 9.30 -19.46
N CYS A 46 -2.39 7.98 -19.35
CA CYS A 46 -2.95 7.10 -20.36
C CYS A 46 -4.44 7.35 -20.60
N VAL A 47 -5.26 7.45 -19.54
CA VAL A 47 -6.72 7.61 -19.71
C VAL A 47 -7.15 9.03 -20.06
N LYS A 48 -6.39 10.06 -19.65
CA LYS A 48 -6.74 11.46 -19.94
C LYS A 48 -6.13 12.02 -21.21
N VAL A 49 -4.96 11.53 -21.62
CA VAL A 49 -4.20 12.13 -22.74
C VAL A 49 -4.05 11.12 -23.87
N VAL A 50 -3.38 10.00 -23.62
CA VAL A 50 -2.98 9.06 -24.68
C VAL A 50 -4.20 8.37 -25.30
N GLY A 51 -5.04 7.77 -24.47
CA GLY A 51 -6.20 7.00 -24.90
C GLY A 51 -7.19 7.82 -25.72
N PRO A 52 -7.67 8.99 -25.25
CA PRO A 52 -8.55 9.86 -26.04
C PRO A 52 -7.92 10.29 -27.37
N LYS A 53 -6.63 10.65 -27.38
CA LYS A 53 -5.90 11.04 -28.59
C LYS A 53 -5.78 9.89 -29.61
N LEU A 54 -5.53 8.67 -29.14
CA LEU A 54 -5.48 7.48 -30.00
C LEU A 54 -6.87 7.09 -30.54
N MET A 55 -7.93 7.37 -29.77
CA MET A 55 -9.31 7.04 -30.12
C MET A 55 -10.03 8.13 -30.93
N GLU A 56 -9.45 9.32 -31.06
CA GLU A 56 -10.05 10.46 -31.78
C GLU A 56 -10.48 10.07 -33.19
N LYS A 57 -9.56 9.49 -33.96
CA LYS A 57 -9.76 9.07 -35.36
C LYS A 57 -10.23 7.62 -35.52
N ARG A 58 -10.54 6.93 -34.43
CA ARG A 58 -10.99 5.52 -34.43
C ARG A 58 -12.47 5.42 -34.07
N LYS A 59 -13.13 4.39 -34.62
CA LYS A 59 -14.48 3.98 -34.19
C LYS A 59 -14.39 3.31 -32.81
N PRO A 60 -15.43 3.42 -31.97
CA PRO A 60 -15.44 2.76 -30.66
C PRO A 60 -15.36 1.24 -30.81
N PHE A 61 -14.53 0.59 -29.99
CA PHE A 61 -14.38 -0.86 -30.02
C PHE A 61 -15.63 -1.58 -29.47
N GLN A 62 -16.00 -2.70 -30.08
CA GLN A 62 -17.10 -3.57 -29.62
C GLN A 62 -16.56 -4.64 -28.67
N LEU A 63 -16.43 -4.30 -27.39
CA LEU A 63 -15.79 -5.13 -26.35
C LEU A 63 -16.79 -5.87 -25.46
N LYS A 64 -17.99 -6.19 -25.96
CA LYS A 64 -19.08 -6.77 -25.14
C LYS A 64 -18.64 -8.04 -24.41
N ASN A 65 -18.08 -9.02 -25.14
CA ASN A 65 -17.68 -10.29 -24.54
C ASN A 65 -16.50 -10.13 -23.59
N THR A 66 -15.53 -9.28 -23.94
CA THR A 66 -14.40 -8.93 -23.06
C THR A 66 -14.88 -8.33 -21.75
N LEU A 67 -15.84 -7.40 -21.78
CA LEU A 67 -16.41 -6.79 -20.59
C LEU A 67 -17.20 -7.78 -19.73
N ILE A 68 -17.94 -8.71 -20.34
CA ILE A 68 -18.66 -9.75 -19.60
C ILE A 68 -17.66 -10.63 -18.84
N ILE A 69 -16.60 -11.09 -19.51
CA ILE A 69 -15.56 -11.93 -18.90
C ILE A 69 -14.82 -11.15 -17.81
N TYR A 70 -14.43 -9.91 -18.09
CA TYR A 70 -13.75 -9.04 -17.12
C TYR A 70 -14.60 -8.82 -15.87
N ASN A 71 -15.87 -8.45 -16.02
CA ASN A 71 -16.78 -8.21 -14.89
C ASN A 71 -17.00 -9.51 -14.09
N LEU A 72 -17.09 -10.66 -14.76
CA LEU A 72 -17.18 -11.95 -14.07
C LEU A 72 -15.93 -12.24 -13.23
N ILE A 73 -14.74 -12.00 -13.78
CA ILE A 73 -13.47 -12.14 -13.04
C ILE A 73 -13.45 -11.19 -11.85
N GLN A 74 -13.87 -9.94 -12.02
CA GLN A 74 -13.94 -8.96 -10.93
C GLN A 74 -14.89 -9.39 -9.81
N VAL A 75 -16.06 -9.94 -10.17
CA VAL A 75 -17.01 -10.49 -9.19
C VAL A 75 -16.40 -11.65 -8.43
N ILE A 76 -15.82 -12.63 -9.12
CA ILE A 76 -15.16 -13.80 -8.49
C ILE A 76 -14.05 -13.33 -7.55
N PHE A 77 -13.20 -12.41 -8.00
CA PHE A 77 -12.09 -11.91 -7.20
C PHE A 77 -12.57 -11.13 -5.97
N SER A 78 -13.61 -10.31 -6.11
CA SER A 78 -14.22 -9.57 -4.99
C SER A 78 -14.91 -10.50 -4.00
N SER A 79 -15.61 -11.54 -4.47
CA SER A 79 -16.22 -12.56 -3.62
C SER A 79 -15.17 -13.34 -2.85
N TRP A 80 -14.03 -13.66 -3.48
CA TRP A 80 -12.91 -14.31 -2.81
C TRP A 80 -12.28 -13.42 -1.74
N LEU A 81 -12.04 -12.13 -2.02
CA LEU A 81 -11.55 -11.17 -1.03
C LEU A 81 -12.50 -11.02 0.16
N PHE A 82 -13.81 -11.02 -0.12
CA PHE A 82 -14.83 -10.98 0.93
C PHE A 82 -14.79 -12.24 1.81
N TYR A 83 -14.63 -13.42 1.20
CA TYR A 83 -14.43 -14.67 1.93
C TYR A 83 -13.17 -14.63 2.80
N GLU A 84 -12.04 -14.15 2.28
CA GLU A 84 -10.80 -13.98 3.06
C GLU A 84 -11.02 -13.05 4.26
N ALA A 85 -11.73 -11.94 4.08
CA ALA A 85 -12.04 -10.99 5.16
C ALA A 85 -12.93 -11.61 6.26
N ILE A 86 -13.90 -12.45 5.88
CA ILE A 86 -14.77 -13.19 6.80
C ILE A 86 -13.95 -14.17 7.64
N VAL A 87 -13.16 -15.02 6.98
CA VAL A 87 -12.41 -16.11 7.62
C VAL A 87 -11.25 -15.59 8.47
N ALA A 88 -10.59 -14.54 8.01
CA ALA A 88 -9.47 -13.94 8.72
C ALA A 88 -9.92 -13.04 9.89
N GLY A 89 -11.15 -12.51 9.86
CA GLY A 89 -11.64 -11.53 10.82
C GLY A 89 -13.04 -11.82 11.37
N TRP A 90 -14.05 -11.19 10.77
CA TRP A 90 -15.35 -10.88 11.38
C TRP A 90 -16.15 -12.08 11.89
N PHE A 91 -15.95 -13.28 11.35
CA PHE A 91 -16.64 -14.50 11.79
C PHE A 91 -15.75 -15.52 12.50
N ASN A 92 -14.49 -15.15 12.78
CA ASN A 92 -13.51 -16.05 13.40
C ASN A 92 -12.85 -15.40 14.63
N GLY A 93 -13.60 -14.61 15.40
CA GLY A 93 -13.17 -14.04 16.68
C GLY A 93 -12.89 -12.54 16.71
N TYR A 94 -13.07 -11.80 15.61
CA TYR A 94 -13.06 -10.33 15.66
C TYR A 94 -14.41 -9.82 16.17
N SER A 95 -14.39 -8.87 17.10
CA SER A 95 -15.58 -8.07 17.39
C SER A 95 -15.85 -7.10 16.25
N PHE A 96 -17.12 -6.76 16.02
CA PHE A 96 -17.51 -5.63 15.15
C PHE A 96 -17.17 -4.25 15.76
N ARG A 97 -16.52 -4.22 16.92
CA ARG A 97 -15.95 -3.02 17.56
C ARG A 97 -14.47 -2.85 17.20
N CYS A 98 -13.81 -1.84 17.76
CA CYS A 98 -12.38 -1.61 17.57
C CYS A 98 -11.58 -2.90 17.85
N GLN A 99 -10.91 -3.43 16.84
CA GLN A 99 -10.00 -4.57 16.94
C GLN A 99 -8.58 -4.07 16.73
N PRO A 100 -7.62 -4.38 17.62
CA PRO A 100 -6.22 -4.06 17.39
C PRO A 100 -5.69 -4.89 16.22
N VAL A 101 -4.68 -4.35 15.54
CA VAL A 101 -3.95 -5.08 14.50
C VAL A 101 -3.08 -6.14 15.17
N ASP A 102 -3.23 -7.40 14.77
CA ASP A 102 -2.33 -8.48 15.16
C ASP A 102 -1.09 -8.45 14.27
N TYR A 103 0.05 -8.05 14.86
CA TYR A 103 1.35 -7.98 14.19
C TYR A 103 2.15 -9.29 14.27
N SER A 104 1.58 -10.36 14.85
CA SER A 104 2.24 -11.67 14.90
C SER A 104 2.39 -12.30 13.52
N THR A 105 3.25 -13.31 13.43
CA THR A 105 3.40 -14.17 12.24
C THR A 105 2.48 -15.39 12.28
N SER A 106 1.43 -15.37 13.11
CA SER A 106 0.47 -16.47 13.17
C SER A 106 -0.21 -16.69 11.81
N PRO A 107 -0.63 -17.92 11.46
CA PRO A 107 -1.26 -18.20 10.18
C PRO A 107 -2.48 -17.30 9.89
N LYS A 108 -3.23 -16.95 10.93
CA LYS A 108 -4.39 -16.05 10.83
C LYS A 108 -3.96 -14.60 10.55
N ALA A 109 -2.97 -14.09 11.27
CA ALA A 109 -2.47 -12.72 11.08
C ALA A 109 -1.81 -12.53 9.70
N MET A 110 -1.02 -13.51 9.25
CA MET A 110 -0.45 -13.52 7.90
C MET A 110 -1.53 -13.59 6.81
N ARG A 111 -2.61 -14.35 7.03
CA ARG A 111 -3.76 -14.42 6.12
C ARG A 111 -4.48 -13.07 6.02
N THR A 112 -4.71 -12.38 7.15
CA THR A 112 -5.27 -11.02 7.16
C THR A 112 -4.38 -10.07 6.35
N ALA A 113 -3.07 -10.08 6.60
CA ALA A 113 -2.14 -9.21 5.89
C ALA A 113 -2.14 -9.49 4.37
N ALA A 114 -2.15 -10.77 3.99
CA ALA A 114 -2.22 -11.18 2.59
C ALA A 114 -3.53 -10.72 1.95
N GLY A 115 -4.66 -10.85 2.64
CA GLY A 115 -5.95 -10.32 2.20
C GLY A 115 -5.93 -8.81 1.97
N CYS A 116 -5.31 -8.04 2.88
CA CYS A 116 -5.12 -6.60 2.70
C CYS A 116 -4.26 -6.28 1.46
N TRP A 117 -3.19 -7.04 1.21
CA TRP A 117 -2.37 -6.85 0.01
C TRP A 117 -3.10 -7.23 -1.28
N TRP A 118 -3.89 -8.31 -1.28
CA TRP A 118 -4.71 -8.67 -2.43
C TRP A 118 -5.82 -7.64 -2.70
N TYR A 119 -6.36 -7.01 -1.66
CA TYR A 119 -7.26 -5.88 -1.81
C TYR A 119 -6.56 -4.64 -2.39
N PHE A 120 -5.33 -4.35 -1.96
CA PHE A 120 -4.50 -3.32 -2.61
C PHE A 120 -4.25 -3.66 -4.09
N PHE A 121 -3.92 -4.91 -4.40
CA PHE A 121 -3.73 -5.38 -5.77
C PHE A 121 -5.00 -5.21 -6.62
N SER A 122 -6.18 -5.45 -6.03
CA SER A 122 -7.47 -5.29 -6.73
C SER A 122 -7.68 -3.89 -7.28
N LYS A 123 -7.16 -2.85 -6.61
CA LYS A 123 -7.29 -1.46 -7.06
C LYS A 123 -6.60 -1.18 -8.38
N PHE A 124 -5.53 -1.91 -8.71
CA PHE A 124 -4.93 -1.81 -10.04
C PHE A 124 -5.76 -2.52 -11.10
N THR A 125 -6.45 -3.61 -10.75
CA THR A 125 -7.32 -4.32 -11.70
C THR A 125 -8.52 -3.47 -12.11
N GLU A 126 -9.01 -2.60 -11.23
CA GLU A 126 -10.09 -1.64 -11.53
C GLU A 126 -9.66 -0.56 -12.55
N PHE A 127 -8.36 -0.39 -12.84
CA PHE A 127 -7.91 0.57 -13.86
C PHE A 127 -8.37 0.18 -15.26
N PHE A 128 -8.57 -1.12 -15.50
CA PHE A 128 -9.03 -1.63 -16.78
C PHE A 128 -10.45 -1.15 -17.11
N ASP A 129 -11.31 -0.88 -16.12
CA ASP A 129 -12.64 -0.28 -16.35
C ASP A 129 -12.53 1.02 -17.14
N THR A 130 -11.67 1.91 -16.69
CA THR A 130 -11.46 3.21 -17.31
C THR A 130 -10.82 3.07 -18.69
N ILE A 131 -9.91 2.12 -18.87
CA ILE A 131 -9.31 1.81 -20.17
C ILE A 131 -10.39 1.33 -21.15
N PHE A 132 -11.30 0.45 -20.71
CA PHE A 132 -12.42 0.00 -21.53
C PHE A 132 -13.39 1.14 -21.86
N PHE A 133 -13.67 2.06 -20.95
CA PHE A 133 -14.50 3.23 -21.23
C PHE A 133 -13.88 4.12 -22.31
N VAL A 134 -12.57 4.39 -22.23
CA VAL A 134 -11.85 5.17 -23.24
C VAL A 134 -11.87 4.48 -24.60
N MET A 135 -11.59 3.17 -24.66
CA MET A 135 -11.62 2.38 -25.90
C MET A 135 -13.03 2.30 -26.52
N ARG A 136 -14.08 2.43 -25.73
CA ARG A 136 -15.48 2.47 -26.21
C ARG A 136 -15.97 3.89 -26.50
N LYS A 137 -15.11 4.90 -26.37
CA LYS A 137 -15.45 6.33 -26.46
C LYS A 137 -16.61 6.72 -25.52
N LYS A 138 -16.68 6.08 -24.36
CA LYS A 138 -17.65 6.33 -23.28
C LYS A 138 -17.10 7.34 -22.29
N ASN A 139 -16.73 8.52 -22.80
CA ASN A 139 -16.06 9.57 -22.02
C ASN A 139 -16.95 10.13 -20.89
N GLU A 140 -18.27 10.01 -21.03
CA GLU A 140 -19.25 10.32 -19.99
C GLU A 140 -19.07 9.48 -18.72
N GLN A 141 -18.54 8.25 -18.83
CA GLN A 141 -18.25 7.37 -17.70
C GLN A 141 -16.88 7.70 -17.06
N VAL A 142 -15.97 8.33 -17.79
CA VAL A 142 -14.64 8.75 -17.30
C VAL A 142 -14.74 10.14 -16.65
N SER A 143 -15.58 10.23 -15.62
CA SER A 143 -15.77 11.47 -14.85
C SER A 143 -14.50 11.86 -14.08
N ARG A 144 -14.41 13.13 -13.67
CA ARG A 144 -13.33 13.60 -12.77
C ARG A 144 -13.29 12.77 -11.48
N LEU A 145 -14.46 12.50 -10.91
CA LEU A 145 -14.60 11.71 -9.69
C LEU A 145 -14.06 10.29 -9.89
N HIS A 146 -14.41 9.64 -11.00
CA HIS A 146 -13.93 8.28 -11.32
C HIS A 146 -12.40 8.21 -11.37
N VAL A 147 -11.76 9.13 -12.09
CA VAL A 147 -10.30 9.14 -12.23
C VAL A 147 -9.61 9.48 -10.91
N ILE A 148 -10.13 10.44 -10.13
CA ILE A 148 -9.58 10.77 -8.81
C ILE A 148 -9.74 9.59 -7.85
N HIS A 149 -10.90 8.94 -7.83
CA HIS A 149 -11.18 7.76 -7.02
C HIS A 149 -10.18 6.63 -7.34
N HIS A 150 -10.06 6.23 -8.60
CA HIS A 150 -9.10 5.18 -8.97
C HIS A 150 -7.64 5.62 -8.79
N GLY A 151 -7.33 6.92 -8.80
CA GLY A 151 -5.99 7.39 -8.47
C GLY A 151 -5.67 7.29 -6.97
N VAL A 152 -6.59 7.71 -6.11
CA VAL A 152 -6.35 7.79 -4.65
C VAL A 152 -6.47 6.44 -3.96
N MET A 153 -7.36 5.55 -4.41
CA MET A 153 -7.59 4.24 -3.78
C MET A 153 -6.35 3.34 -3.65
N PRO A 154 -5.53 3.11 -4.70
CA PRO A 154 -4.30 2.32 -4.56
C PRO A 154 -3.26 3.02 -3.68
N LEU A 155 -3.22 4.36 -3.67
CA LEU A 155 -2.31 5.11 -2.80
C LEU A 155 -2.70 5.00 -1.32
N SER A 156 -3.99 5.16 -1.01
CA SER A 156 -4.47 5.05 0.38
C SER A 156 -4.36 3.62 0.90
N THR A 157 -4.68 2.62 0.08
CA THR A 157 -4.57 1.21 0.47
C THR A 157 -3.11 0.76 0.62
N TRP A 158 -2.16 1.34 -0.12
CA TRP A 158 -0.73 1.08 0.08
C TRP A 158 -0.29 1.41 1.51
N PHE A 159 -0.68 2.56 2.05
CA PHE A 159 -0.39 2.92 3.44
C PHE A 159 -1.04 1.94 4.43
N GLY A 160 -2.27 1.52 4.14
CA GLY A 160 -2.96 0.50 4.94
C GLY A 160 -2.17 -0.80 5.03
N VAL A 161 -1.72 -1.35 3.90
CA VAL A 161 -0.94 -2.61 3.88
C VAL A 161 0.43 -2.43 4.52
N LYS A 162 1.10 -1.30 4.26
CA LYS A 162 2.48 -1.07 4.71
C LYS A 162 2.62 -0.87 6.22
N PHE A 163 1.62 -0.26 6.86
CA PHE A 163 1.71 0.12 8.28
C PHE A 163 0.68 -0.57 9.17
N THR A 164 -0.49 -0.90 8.65
CA THR A 164 -1.60 -1.45 9.44
C THR A 164 -2.37 -2.51 8.67
N PRO A 165 -1.77 -3.67 8.34
CA PRO A 165 -2.45 -4.71 7.57
C PRO A 165 -3.48 -5.48 8.43
N ALA A 166 -4.49 -4.77 8.95
CA ALA A 166 -5.76 -5.28 9.50
C ALA A 166 -6.76 -4.12 9.74
N ASN A 167 -8.03 -4.46 10.02
CA ASN A 167 -9.13 -3.50 10.26
C ASN A 167 -9.10 -2.88 11.67
N GLY A 168 -8.01 -2.21 12.03
CA GLY A 168 -7.79 -1.69 13.38
C GLY A 168 -7.00 -0.41 13.44
N LYS A 169 -7.16 0.36 14.53
CA LYS A 169 -6.19 1.41 14.87
C LYS A 169 -4.82 0.75 15.03
N ALA A 170 -3.77 1.37 14.50
CA ALA A 170 -2.40 1.04 14.89
C ALA A 170 -2.30 1.26 16.41
N SER A 171 -2.30 0.18 17.18
CA SER A 171 -1.87 0.25 18.57
C SER A 171 -0.36 0.48 18.53
N HIS A 172 0.04 1.76 18.65
CA HIS A 172 1.42 2.23 18.83
C HIS A 172 2.17 1.58 20.02
N ALA A 173 1.52 0.68 20.77
CA ALA A 173 2.02 0.07 21.99
C ALA A 173 2.96 -1.14 21.77
N TYR A 174 3.12 -1.66 20.55
CA TYR A 174 3.89 -2.92 20.34
C TYR A 174 5.12 -2.80 19.44
N GLN A 175 5.48 -1.60 18.95
CA GLN A 175 6.54 -1.49 17.93
C GLN A 175 7.96 -1.29 18.47
N GLN A 176 8.18 -1.17 19.77
CA GLN A 176 9.53 -0.98 20.34
C GLN A 176 9.59 -1.40 21.83
N PRO A 177 10.04 -2.61 22.17
CA PRO A 177 10.84 -2.75 23.39
C PRO A 177 12.28 -3.17 23.12
N GLU A 178 12.55 -3.86 22.01
CA GLU A 178 13.84 -4.54 21.84
C GLU A 178 14.89 -3.65 21.14
N LYS A 179 14.53 -2.95 20.05
CA LYS A 179 15.48 -2.09 19.31
C LYS A 179 15.87 -0.80 20.03
N SER A 180 15.00 -0.24 20.88
CA SER A 180 15.32 0.94 21.69
C SER A 180 16.32 0.63 22.80
N MET A 181 16.37 -0.62 23.25
CA MET A 181 17.33 -1.08 24.26
C MET A 181 18.72 -1.23 23.63
N GLU A 182 18.84 -1.87 22.47
CA GLU A 182 20.12 -1.99 21.75
C GLU A 182 20.72 -0.62 21.38
N ALA A 183 19.89 0.33 20.91
CA ALA A 183 20.33 1.69 20.59
C ALA A 183 20.77 2.47 21.84
N SER A 184 20.14 2.24 23.00
CA SER A 184 20.55 2.84 24.28
C SER A 184 21.89 2.26 24.77
N TYR A 185 22.10 0.96 24.63
CA TYR A 185 23.37 0.30 24.99
C TYR A 185 24.54 0.76 24.11
N THR A 186 24.35 0.84 22.79
CA THR A 186 25.41 1.33 21.87
C THR A 186 25.71 2.82 22.05
N ALA A 187 24.69 3.65 22.29
CA ALA A 187 24.89 5.06 22.62
C ALA A 187 25.65 5.25 23.94
N HIS A 188 25.34 4.45 24.96
CA HIS A 188 26.00 4.52 26.26
C HIS A 188 27.47 4.05 26.20
N ASP A 189 27.79 3.00 25.44
CA ASP A 189 29.17 2.54 25.26
C ASP A 189 30.01 3.49 24.41
N SER A 190 29.42 4.12 23.39
CA SER A 190 30.13 5.16 22.61
C SER A 190 30.47 6.40 23.45
N LEU A 191 29.59 6.81 24.38
CA LEU A 191 29.83 7.92 25.29
C LEU A 191 30.88 7.59 26.36
N LYS A 192 30.89 6.36 26.89
CA LYS A 192 31.95 5.88 27.81
C LYS A 192 33.32 5.87 27.14
N ASN A 193 33.41 5.38 25.91
CA ASN A 193 34.67 5.34 25.16
C ASN A 193 35.17 6.75 24.81
N ARG A 194 34.27 7.70 24.55
CA ARG A 194 34.63 9.10 24.30
C ARG A 194 35.11 9.82 25.56
N ALA A 195 34.50 9.54 26.72
CA ALA A 195 34.94 10.07 28.01
C ALA A 195 36.31 9.49 28.44
N ALA A 196 36.58 8.22 28.11
CA ALA A 196 37.89 7.59 28.36
C ALA A 196 39.01 8.19 27.48
N TYR A 197 38.69 8.64 26.26
CA TYR A 197 39.66 9.28 25.37
C TYR A 197 40.03 10.70 25.84
N VAL A 198 39.05 11.47 26.32
CA VAL A 198 39.26 12.85 26.81
C VAL A 198 40.07 12.89 28.13
N ASN A 199 39.99 11.85 28.96
CA ASN A 199 40.78 11.76 30.20
C ASN A 199 42.22 11.24 29.96
N LYS A 200 42.58 10.84 28.74
CA LYS A 200 43.94 10.38 28.40
C LYS A 200 44.82 11.48 27.79
N GLU A 201 44.24 12.63 27.46
CA GLU A 201 44.92 13.81 26.92
C GLU A 201 45.13 14.95 27.95
N LYS A 202 45.04 14.63 29.25
CA LYS A 202 45.48 15.49 30.36
C LYS A 202 46.57 14.79 31.15
#